data_AF-A0A6I3MCB1-F1
#
_entry.id   AF-A0A6I3MCB1-F1
#
_cell.length_a   1.000
_cell.length_b   1.000
_cell.length_c   1.000
_cell.angle_alpha   90.00
_cell.angle_beta   90.00
_cell.angle_gamma   90.00
#
_symmetry.space_group_name_H-M   'P 1'
#
loop_
_entity.id
_entity.type
_entity.pdbx_description
1 polymer ?
#
loop_
_entity_poly.entity_id
_entity_poly.type
_entity_poly.pdbx_seq_one_letter_code
_entity_poly.pdbx_strand_id
1 'polypeptide(L)'
;MTKVFIVFLFCLLLLNCSKKEEVQKINAYIISKEDIKISNELKKKKIPPPPKGFYGEIQLVIDKKGNLYYYQKEYIQILCSYGAEKDTLPYFLDLKPKHIVRVPQKSLNDFLSENILTKEKRRQILIIASQTDTIANNDLLEFINKKLNIYFIRRTTQEEDTVLKYKIDDKYYDFEYVKWDKTKIKFPDYIKLNTHSN
;
A
#
# COMPACT_ATOMS: atom_id res chain seq x y z
N MET A 1 -51.35 44.90 2.16
CA MET A 1 -50.81 43.79 2.98
C MET A 1 -50.21 42.66 2.15
N THR A 2 -50.75 42.35 0.97
CA THR A 2 -50.29 41.28 0.07
C THR A 2 -48.87 41.46 -0.48
N LYS A 3 -48.41 42.71 -0.68
CA LYS A 3 -47.04 42.99 -1.20
C LYS A 3 -45.93 42.74 -0.17
N VAL A 4 -46.22 42.86 1.13
CA VAL A 4 -45.24 42.61 2.21
C VAL A 4 -45.03 41.09 2.40
N PHE A 5 -46.10 40.32 2.22
CA PHE A 5 -46.05 38.86 2.28
C PHE A 5 -45.17 38.24 1.18
N ILE A 6 -45.18 38.82 -0.03
CA ILE A 6 -44.38 38.31 -1.16
C ILE A 6 -42.88 38.52 -0.93
N VAL A 7 -42.48 39.66 -0.35
CA VAL A 7 -41.08 39.93 0.00
C VAL A 7 -40.61 39.00 1.12
N PHE A 8 -41.46 38.75 2.12
CA PHE A 8 -41.14 37.82 3.20
C PHE A 8 -41.00 36.36 2.70
N LEU A 9 -41.83 35.95 1.74
CA LEU A 9 -41.76 34.63 1.10
C LEU A 9 -40.50 34.47 0.24
N PHE A 10 -40.04 35.55 -0.40
CA PHE A 10 -38.80 35.56 -1.19
C PHE A 10 -37.55 35.48 -0.31
N CYS A 11 -37.58 36.09 0.89
CA CYS A 11 -36.47 36.01 1.86
C CYS A 11 -36.33 34.61 2.49
N LEU A 12 -37.43 33.85 2.63
CA LEU A 12 -37.38 32.47 3.14
C LEU A 12 -36.72 31.48 2.16
N LEU A 13 -36.74 31.78 0.85
CA LEU A 13 -36.08 30.96 -0.17
C LEU A 13 -34.54 31.10 -0.17
N LEU A 14 -34.00 32.18 0.40
CA LEU A 14 -32.55 32.42 0.52
C LEU A 14 -31.94 31.79 1.79
N LEU A 15 -32.76 31.25 2.70
CA LEU A 15 -32.32 30.57 3.92
C LEU A 15 -32.06 29.07 3.73
N ASN A 16 -32.23 28.52 2.52
CA ASN A 16 -31.74 27.20 2.18
C ASN A 16 -30.22 27.24 1.94
N CYS A 17 -29.49 27.60 3.00
CA CYS A 17 -28.06 27.40 3.08
C CYS A 17 -27.84 25.89 3.26
N SER A 18 -27.80 25.17 2.13
CA SER A 18 -27.27 23.82 2.12
C SER A 18 -25.86 23.92 2.67
N LYS A 19 -25.63 23.45 3.90
CA LYS A 19 -24.28 23.22 4.42
C LYS A 19 -23.58 22.41 3.33
N LYS A 20 -22.62 23.04 2.64
CA LYS A 20 -21.65 22.28 1.86
C LYS A 20 -21.00 21.36 2.87
N GLU A 21 -21.33 20.07 2.80
CA GLU A 21 -20.46 19.07 3.39
C GLU A 21 -19.06 19.39 2.85
N GLU A 22 -18.15 19.74 3.75
CA GLU A 22 -16.74 19.68 3.42
C GLU A 22 -16.48 18.22 3.10
N VAL A 23 -16.60 17.87 1.82
CA VAL A 23 -16.05 16.62 1.30
C VAL A 23 -14.58 16.72 1.63
N GLN A 24 -14.19 16.04 2.70
CA GLN A 24 -12.82 15.93 3.14
C GLN A 24 -12.04 15.46 1.91
N LYS A 25 -11.33 16.39 1.28
CA LYS A 25 -10.62 16.13 0.05
C LYS A 25 -9.42 15.30 0.47
N ILE A 26 -9.60 13.99 0.56
CA ILE A 26 -8.50 13.06 0.83
C ILE A 26 -7.59 13.18 -0.39
N ASN A 27 -6.56 14.00 -0.24
CA ASN A 27 -5.58 14.25 -1.28
C ASN A 27 -4.90 12.92 -1.58
N ALA A 28 -4.71 12.62 -2.86
CA ALA A 28 -3.98 11.44 -3.27
C ALA A 28 -2.62 11.35 -2.54
N TYR A 29 -2.28 10.17 -2.07
CA TYR A 29 -1.01 9.92 -1.39
C TYR A 29 0.09 9.73 -2.44
N ILE A 30 1.16 10.52 -2.36
CA ILE A 30 2.30 10.46 -3.29
C ILE A 30 3.51 9.91 -2.53
N ILE A 31 3.95 8.70 -2.88
CA ILE A 31 4.96 7.93 -2.14
C ILE A 31 6.28 8.68 -2.12
N SER A 32 6.79 9.09 -3.29
CA SER A 32 8.06 9.83 -3.39
C SER A 32 8.07 11.13 -2.56
N LYS A 33 6.93 11.84 -2.52
CA LYS A 33 6.79 13.08 -1.78
C LYS A 33 6.83 12.86 -0.27
N GLU A 34 6.12 11.84 0.23
CA GLU A 34 6.12 11.53 1.65
C GLU A 34 7.47 10.97 2.12
N ASP A 35 8.13 10.15 1.29
CA ASP A 35 9.49 9.67 1.54
C ASP A 35 10.49 10.83 1.73
N ILE A 36 10.45 11.84 0.86
CA ILE A 36 11.30 13.04 0.96
C ILE A 36 10.99 13.80 2.26
N LYS A 37 9.70 13.97 2.58
CA LYS A 37 9.26 14.69 3.78
C LYS A 37 9.76 13.99 5.05
N ILE A 38 9.53 12.69 5.19
CA ILE A 38 10.00 11.87 6.31
C ILE A 38 11.53 11.93 6.42
N SER A 39 12.25 11.74 5.31
CA SER A 39 13.72 11.85 5.28
C SER A 39 14.21 13.21 5.80
N ASN A 40 13.58 14.30 5.37
CA ASN A 40 13.97 15.65 5.80
C ASN A 40 13.67 15.88 7.30
N GLU A 41 12.56 15.37 7.81
CA GLU A 41 12.23 15.44 9.24
C GLU A 41 13.22 14.66 10.10
N LEU A 42 13.61 13.46 9.68
CA LEU A 42 14.57 12.61 10.38
C LEU A 42 15.97 13.25 10.39
N LYS A 43 16.41 13.82 9.26
CA LYS A 43 17.65 14.60 9.16
C LYS A 43 17.67 15.79 10.12
N LYS A 44 16.58 16.56 10.20
CA LYS A 44 16.44 17.69 11.14
C LYS A 44 16.59 17.24 12.60
N LYS A 45 16.02 16.09 12.94
CA LYS A 45 16.08 15.52 14.29
C LYS A 45 17.37 14.72 14.56
N LYS A 46 18.27 14.59 13.58
CA LYS A 46 19.47 13.73 13.63
C LYS A 46 19.16 12.27 14.01
N ILE A 47 17.97 11.79 13.63
CA ILE A 47 17.54 10.42 13.84
C ILE A 47 17.94 9.63 12.60
N PRO A 48 18.65 8.48 12.73
CA PRO A 48 18.93 7.63 11.58
C PRO A 48 17.59 7.15 10.97
N PRO A 49 17.48 7.09 9.64
CA PRO A 49 16.23 6.63 9.04
C PRO A 49 15.93 5.19 9.46
N PRO A 50 14.65 4.88 9.75
CA PRO A 50 14.28 3.51 10.07
C PRO A 50 14.60 2.61 8.87
N PRO A 51 14.99 1.34 9.09
CA PRO A 51 15.18 0.39 8.01
C PRO A 51 13.92 0.35 7.13
N LYS A 52 14.07 0.50 5.82
CA LYS A 52 12.92 0.35 4.89
C LYS A 52 12.54 -1.13 4.84
N GLY A 53 11.61 -1.53 5.69
CA GLY A 53 11.03 -2.87 5.64
C GLY A 53 10.26 -3.05 4.34
N PHE A 54 10.69 -4.00 3.50
CA PHE A 54 9.96 -4.33 2.27
C PHE A 54 8.72 -5.17 2.54
N TYR A 55 8.77 -6.03 3.55
CA TYR A 55 7.73 -7.02 3.79
C TYR A 55 7.38 -7.11 5.27
N GLY A 56 6.11 -7.38 5.54
CA GLY A 56 5.58 -7.71 6.87
C GLY A 56 4.88 -9.06 6.83
N GLU A 57 3.99 -9.30 7.79
CA GLU A 57 3.10 -10.45 7.73
C GLU A 57 2.00 -10.25 6.67
N ILE A 58 1.56 -9.02 6.48
CA ILE A 58 0.36 -8.67 5.70
C ILE A 58 0.71 -7.65 4.62
N GLN A 59 0.31 -7.95 3.38
CA GLN A 59 0.65 -7.15 2.21
C GLN A 59 -0.59 -6.87 1.36
N LEU A 60 -0.78 -5.60 1.04
CA LEU A 60 -1.74 -5.14 0.04
C LEU A 60 -0.96 -4.53 -1.14
N VAL A 61 -1.15 -5.06 -2.33
CA VAL A 61 -0.53 -4.61 -3.57
C VAL A 61 -1.59 -3.92 -4.45
N ILE A 62 -1.25 -2.75 -4.98
CA ILE A 62 -2.10 -1.95 -5.86
C ILE A 62 -1.47 -1.94 -7.25
N ASP A 63 -2.20 -2.44 -8.26
CA ASP A 63 -1.72 -2.40 -9.65
C ASP A 63 -1.83 -1.01 -10.28
N LYS A 64 -1.31 -0.87 -11.51
CA LYS A 64 -1.39 0.40 -12.26
C LYS A 64 -2.82 0.89 -12.55
N LYS A 65 -3.81 0.01 -12.48
CA LYS A 65 -5.23 0.31 -12.72
C LYS A 65 -5.99 0.58 -11.40
N GLY A 66 -5.32 0.50 -10.25
CA GLY A 66 -5.93 0.65 -8.94
C GLY A 66 -6.64 -0.61 -8.42
N ASN A 67 -6.47 -1.76 -9.08
CA ASN A 67 -6.96 -3.03 -8.54
C ASN A 67 -6.14 -3.43 -7.32
N LEU A 68 -6.82 -4.04 -6.36
CA LEU A 68 -6.25 -4.45 -5.09
C LEU A 68 -5.98 -5.95 -5.07
N TYR A 69 -4.79 -6.29 -4.59
CA TYR A 69 -4.32 -7.64 -4.44
C TYR A 69 -3.75 -7.82 -3.04
N TYR A 70 -3.91 -8.99 -2.47
CA TYR A 70 -3.49 -9.28 -1.11
C TYR A 70 -2.66 -10.57 -1.08
N TYR A 71 -1.62 -10.59 -0.27
CA TYR A 71 -0.97 -11.83 0.12
C TYR A 71 -0.53 -11.74 1.58
N GLN A 72 -0.32 -12.89 2.20
CA GLN A 72 0.13 -12.99 3.57
C GLN A 72 1.36 -13.88 3.62
N LYS A 73 2.30 -13.51 4.48
CA LYS A 73 3.47 -14.33 4.81
C LYS A 73 3.30 -14.96 6.19
N GLU A 74 4.07 -16.01 6.45
CA GLU A 74 4.22 -16.49 7.81
C GLU A 74 4.78 -15.37 8.71
N TYR A 75 4.21 -15.25 9.91
CA TYR A 75 4.68 -14.30 10.89
C TYR A 75 6.06 -14.73 11.41
N ILE A 76 7.08 -13.95 11.07
CA ILE A 76 8.40 -14.10 11.65
C ILE A 76 8.58 -12.95 12.64
N GLN A 77 8.73 -13.29 13.92
CA GLN A 77 9.05 -12.29 14.93
C GLN A 77 10.46 -11.75 14.64
N ILE A 78 10.54 -10.54 14.10
CA ILE A 78 11.81 -9.87 13.84
C ILE A 78 12.37 -9.41 15.18
N LEU A 79 13.26 -10.23 15.76
CA LEU A 79 14.07 -9.85 16.91
C LEU A 79 15.32 -9.14 16.37
N CYS A 80 15.39 -7.82 16.58
CA CYS A 80 16.55 -6.95 16.34
C CYS A 80 17.34 -7.22 15.03
N SER A 81 16.98 -6.54 13.95
CA SER A 81 17.67 -6.63 12.65
C SER A 81 19.01 -5.88 12.61
N TYR A 82 20.01 -6.37 13.35
CA TYR A 82 21.37 -5.83 13.29
C TYR A 82 21.93 -5.90 11.84
N GLY A 83 22.26 -4.75 11.25
CA GLY A 83 22.82 -4.65 9.90
C GLY A 83 21.79 -4.46 8.77
N ALA A 84 20.48 -4.54 9.07
CA ALA A 84 19.43 -4.32 8.07
C ALA A 84 19.28 -2.85 7.65
N GLU A 85 19.85 -1.91 8.41
CA GLU A 85 19.85 -0.49 8.06
C GLU A 85 20.59 -0.18 6.75
N LYS A 86 21.47 -1.09 6.28
CA LYS A 86 22.18 -0.96 5.00
C LYS A 86 21.59 -1.80 3.87
N ASP A 87 20.64 -2.69 4.16
CA ASP A 87 20.05 -3.54 3.13
C ASP A 87 18.94 -2.76 2.40
N THR A 88 19.28 -2.31 1.19
CA THR A 88 18.39 -1.49 0.35
C THR A 88 17.65 -2.33 -0.69
N LEU A 89 17.90 -3.63 -0.76
CA LEU A 89 17.29 -4.51 -1.76
C LEU A 89 16.23 -5.43 -1.12
N PRO A 90 15.04 -5.55 -1.72
CA PRO A 90 14.09 -6.56 -1.29
C PRO A 90 14.68 -7.95 -1.51
N TYR A 91 14.58 -8.81 -0.51
CA TYR A 91 14.89 -10.23 -0.68
C TYR A 91 13.81 -10.94 -1.49
N PHE A 92 14.21 -11.95 -2.25
CA PHE A 92 13.32 -12.81 -3.02
C PHE A 92 12.46 -13.68 -2.07
N LEU A 93 11.16 -13.73 -2.31
CA LEU A 93 10.16 -14.42 -1.49
C LEU A 93 9.73 -15.78 -2.05
N ASP A 94 10.07 -16.11 -3.29
CA ASP A 94 9.41 -17.18 -4.05
C ASP A 94 7.87 -17.01 -4.05
N LEU A 95 7.42 -15.76 -4.26
CA LEU A 95 6.01 -15.43 -4.35
C LEU A 95 5.44 -16.05 -5.64
N LYS A 96 4.28 -16.70 -5.52
CA LYS A 96 3.63 -17.41 -6.63
C LYS A 96 2.27 -16.76 -6.92
N PRO A 97 1.77 -16.82 -8.17
CA PRO A 97 0.45 -16.27 -8.50
C PRO A 97 -0.68 -16.80 -7.61
N LYS A 98 -0.58 -18.04 -7.13
CA LYS A 98 -1.54 -18.68 -6.21
C LYS A 98 -1.53 -18.09 -4.78
N HIS A 99 -0.44 -17.46 -4.35
CA HIS A 99 -0.34 -16.84 -3.02
C HIS A 99 -1.04 -15.47 -2.95
N ILE A 100 -1.28 -14.86 -4.12
CA ILE A 100 -1.91 -13.55 -4.23
C ILE A 100 -3.41 -13.76 -4.49
N VAL A 101 -4.27 -13.03 -3.80
CA VAL A 101 -5.71 -13.00 -4.03
C VAL A 101 -6.14 -11.60 -4.45
N ARG A 102 -7.14 -11.49 -5.33
CA ARG A 102 -7.72 -10.18 -5.69
C ARG A 102 -8.75 -9.79 -4.64
N VAL A 103 -8.68 -8.54 -4.17
CA VAL A 103 -9.65 -7.98 -3.22
C VAL A 103 -10.58 -7.02 -3.96
N PRO A 104 -11.89 -7.28 -4.01
CA PRO A 104 -12.85 -6.31 -4.55
C PRO A 104 -12.85 -5.01 -3.74
N GLN A 105 -12.88 -3.86 -4.42
CA GLN A 105 -12.91 -2.54 -3.75
C GLN A 105 -14.04 -2.45 -2.71
N LYS A 106 -15.23 -2.93 -3.06
CA LYS A 106 -16.44 -2.86 -2.20
C LYS A 106 -16.28 -3.62 -0.88
N SER A 107 -15.42 -4.63 -0.82
CA SER A 107 -15.18 -5.45 0.36
C SER A 107 -13.84 -5.15 1.02
N LEU A 108 -13.11 -4.12 0.59
CA LEU A 108 -11.76 -3.83 1.07
C LEU A 108 -11.71 -3.68 2.59
N ASN A 109 -12.58 -2.84 3.14
CA ASN A 109 -12.55 -2.49 4.56
C ASN A 109 -12.87 -3.70 5.46
N ASP A 110 -13.85 -4.52 5.06
CA ASP A 110 -14.21 -5.72 5.81
C ASP A 110 -13.09 -6.75 5.71
N PHE A 111 -12.57 -6.98 4.50
CA PHE A 111 -11.45 -7.89 4.26
C PHE A 111 -10.22 -7.52 5.09
N LEU A 112 -9.81 -6.24 5.10
CA LEU A 112 -8.69 -5.78 5.93
C LEU A 112 -9.01 -5.84 7.42
N SER A 113 -10.25 -5.58 7.85
CA SER A 113 -10.62 -5.68 9.26
C SER A 113 -10.46 -7.12 9.76
N GLU A 114 -10.99 -8.09 9.01
CA GLU A 114 -10.93 -9.51 9.35
C GLU A 114 -9.50 -10.05 9.33
N ASN A 115 -8.68 -9.63 8.37
CA ASN A 115 -7.32 -10.14 8.21
C ASN A 115 -6.28 -9.42 9.08
N ILE A 116 -6.56 -8.21 9.59
CA ILE A 116 -5.58 -7.40 10.33
C ILE A 116 -6.03 -7.16 11.77
N LEU A 117 -7.23 -6.63 11.97
CA LEU A 117 -7.64 -6.09 13.27
C LEU A 117 -7.97 -7.19 14.30
N THR A 118 -8.21 -8.41 13.84
CA THR A 118 -8.42 -9.62 14.66
C THR A 118 -7.12 -10.17 15.23
N LYS A 119 -5.96 -9.78 14.70
CA LYS A 119 -4.64 -10.23 15.19
C LYS A 119 -4.21 -9.49 16.45
N GLU A 120 -3.23 -10.04 17.16
CA GLU A 120 -2.55 -9.35 18.27
C GLU A 120 -2.09 -7.94 17.85
N LYS A 121 -2.19 -6.95 18.74
CA LYS A 121 -1.90 -5.54 18.42
C LYS A 121 -0.55 -5.30 17.75
N ARG A 122 0.50 -5.99 18.19
CA ARG A 122 1.86 -5.91 17.60
C ARG A 122 1.98 -6.47 16.18
N ARG A 123 0.99 -7.26 15.74
CA ARG A 123 0.90 -7.88 14.40
C ARG A 123 -0.03 -7.13 13.46
N GLN A 124 -0.69 -6.07 13.93
CA GLN A 124 -1.57 -5.22 13.12
C GLN A 124 -0.75 -4.23 12.28
N ILE A 125 0.18 -4.76 11.47
CA ILE A 125 1.07 -4.00 10.59
C ILE A 125 0.70 -4.31 9.14
N LEU A 126 0.33 -3.27 8.40
CA LEU A 126 0.00 -3.39 6.98
C LEU A 126 1.12 -2.81 6.11
N ILE A 127 1.64 -3.61 5.17
CA ILE A 127 2.49 -3.10 4.09
C ILE A 127 1.63 -2.86 2.85
N ILE A 128 1.65 -1.65 2.33
CA ILE A 128 0.97 -1.25 1.10
C ILE A 128 2.03 -1.02 0.02
N ALA A 129 1.98 -1.84 -1.02
CA ALA A 129 2.83 -1.71 -2.19
C ALA A 129 2.01 -1.17 -3.38
N SER A 130 2.52 -0.19 -4.11
CA SER A 130 1.84 0.34 -5.29
C SER A 130 2.72 0.30 -6.53
N GLN A 131 2.15 -0.06 -7.69
CA GLN A 131 2.80 0.02 -9.00
C GLN A 131 2.88 1.44 -9.56
N THR A 132 2.14 2.40 -9.00
CA THR A 132 2.24 3.84 -9.30
C THR A 132 2.68 4.66 -8.09
N ASP A 133 3.31 5.81 -8.31
CA ASP A 133 3.78 6.68 -7.22
C ASP A 133 2.62 7.34 -6.45
N THR A 134 1.41 7.30 -7.02
CA THR A 134 0.22 7.94 -6.48
C THR A 134 -0.83 6.90 -6.12
N ILE A 135 -1.36 6.98 -4.91
CA ILE A 135 -2.50 6.18 -4.42
C ILE A 135 -3.69 7.14 -4.22
N ALA A 136 -4.75 6.92 -4.98
CA ALA A 136 -5.98 7.73 -4.93
C ALA A 136 -7.18 6.97 -4.35
N ASN A 137 -6.93 5.89 -3.61
CA ASN A 137 -7.98 5.04 -3.03
C ASN A 137 -8.42 5.58 -1.67
N ASN A 138 -9.53 6.33 -1.65
CA ASN A 138 -10.01 6.99 -0.45
C ASN A 138 -10.38 6.01 0.67
N ASP A 139 -11.04 4.90 0.35
CA ASP A 139 -11.43 3.88 1.34
C ASP A 139 -10.20 3.31 2.05
N LEU A 140 -9.14 2.99 1.29
CA LEU A 140 -7.87 2.51 1.84
C LEU A 140 -7.20 3.57 2.72
N LEU A 141 -7.12 4.82 2.25
CA LEU A 141 -6.47 5.90 2.98
C LEU A 141 -7.23 6.23 4.26
N GLU A 142 -8.56 6.18 4.23
CA GLU A 142 -9.39 6.34 5.42
C GLU A 142 -9.18 5.18 6.40
N PHE A 143 -9.18 3.94 5.89
CA PHE A 143 -8.96 2.74 6.71
C PHE A 143 -7.64 2.82 7.48
N ILE A 144 -6.52 3.08 6.80
CA ILE A 144 -5.22 3.10 7.47
C ILE A 144 -5.08 4.25 8.46
N ASN A 145 -5.63 5.43 8.15
CA ASN A 145 -5.53 6.60 9.03
C ASN A 145 -6.42 6.49 10.28
N LYS A 146 -7.56 5.79 10.20
CA LYS A 146 -8.51 5.66 11.31
C LYS A 146 -8.33 4.39 12.13
N LYS A 147 -7.92 3.27 11.51
CA LYS A 147 -7.96 1.94 12.15
C LYS A 147 -6.59 1.33 12.43
N LEU A 148 -5.52 1.78 11.79
CA LEU A 148 -4.18 1.20 11.96
C LEU A 148 -3.22 2.16 12.65
N ASN A 149 -2.43 1.61 13.58
CA ASN A 149 -1.37 2.36 14.25
C ASN A 149 -0.06 2.34 13.46
N ILE A 150 0.19 1.25 12.74
CA ILE A 150 1.45 1.01 12.03
C ILE A 150 1.13 0.51 10.63
N TYR A 151 1.60 1.26 9.63
CA TYR A 151 1.55 0.86 8.23
C TYR A 151 2.77 1.42 7.51
N PHE A 152 3.13 0.80 6.39
CA PHE A 152 4.19 1.27 5.51
C PHE A 152 3.69 1.31 4.09
N ILE A 153 3.93 2.41 3.38
CA ILE A 153 3.57 2.56 1.97
C ILE A 153 4.85 2.64 1.14
N ARG A 154 4.94 1.85 0.08
CA ARG A 154 6.10 1.83 -0.82
C ARG A 154 5.72 1.51 -2.27
N ARG A 155 6.69 1.68 -3.17
CA ARG A 155 6.63 1.12 -4.53
C ARG A 155 6.67 -0.41 -4.47
N THR A 156 6.07 -1.08 -5.44
CA THR A 156 6.20 -2.54 -5.60
C THR A 156 7.65 -2.97 -5.80
N THR A 157 7.97 -4.19 -5.37
CA THR A 157 9.26 -4.83 -5.67
C THR A 157 9.22 -5.46 -7.06
N GLN A 158 10.40 -5.79 -7.62
CA GLN A 158 10.46 -6.46 -8.91
C GLN A 158 9.70 -7.80 -8.92
N GLU A 159 9.78 -8.55 -7.82
CA GLU A 159 9.07 -9.82 -7.67
C GLU A 159 7.55 -9.63 -7.66
N GLU A 160 7.03 -8.68 -6.88
CA GLU A 160 5.60 -8.38 -6.86
C GLU A 160 5.09 -7.99 -8.24
N ASP A 161 5.79 -7.09 -8.94
CA ASP A 161 5.42 -6.67 -10.30
C ASP A 161 5.41 -7.84 -11.28
N THR A 162 6.41 -8.72 -11.18
CA THR A 162 6.55 -9.89 -12.05
C THR A 162 5.42 -10.87 -11.79
N VAL A 163 5.28 -11.33 -10.54
CA VAL A 163 4.30 -12.38 -10.17
C VAL A 163 2.88 -11.90 -10.42
N LEU A 164 2.60 -10.62 -10.13
CA LEU A 164 1.29 -10.03 -10.37
C LEU A 164 0.95 -10.00 -11.87
N LYS A 165 1.92 -9.70 -12.73
CA LYS A 165 1.74 -9.78 -14.19
C LYS A 165 1.34 -11.20 -14.63
N TYR A 166 2.05 -12.23 -14.17
CA TYR A 166 1.70 -13.63 -14.48
C TYR A 166 0.32 -14.02 -13.96
N LYS A 167 -0.06 -13.54 -12.78
CA LYS A 167 -1.40 -13.74 -12.21
C LYS A 167 -2.50 -13.09 -13.06
N ILE A 168 -2.29 -11.85 -13.50
CA ILE A 168 -3.28 -11.09 -14.28
C ILE A 168 -3.43 -11.69 -15.68
N ASP A 169 -2.32 -12.09 -16.29
CA ASP A 169 -2.29 -12.69 -17.62
C ASP A 169 -2.72 -14.17 -17.64
N ASP A 170 -2.94 -14.78 -16.48
CA ASP A 170 -3.19 -16.22 -16.29
C ASP A 170 -2.16 -17.12 -17.00
N LYS A 171 -0.87 -16.81 -16.80
CA LYS A 171 0.25 -17.52 -17.41
C LYS A 171 0.96 -18.42 -16.41
N TYR A 172 1.51 -19.52 -16.90
CA TYR A 172 2.43 -20.36 -16.14
C TYR A 172 3.60 -19.50 -15.61
N TYR A 173 3.91 -19.67 -14.32
CA TYR A 173 4.96 -18.94 -13.64
C TYR A 173 5.96 -19.91 -13.03
N ASP A 174 7.22 -19.68 -13.35
CA ASP A 174 8.38 -20.26 -12.70
C ASP A 174 9.44 -19.17 -12.57
N PHE A 175 9.96 -18.98 -11.36
CA PHE A 175 10.92 -17.91 -11.11
C PHE A 175 12.26 -18.15 -11.83
N GLU A 176 12.60 -19.40 -12.15
CA GLU A 176 13.85 -19.75 -12.85
C GLU A 176 13.87 -19.25 -14.30
N TYR A 177 12.68 -19.13 -14.92
CA TYR A 177 12.54 -18.63 -16.30
C TYR A 177 12.35 -17.11 -16.37
N VAL A 178 12.28 -16.41 -15.24
CA VAL A 178 12.19 -14.95 -15.21
C VAL A 178 13.59 -14.33 -15.31
N LYS A 179 13.74 -13.37 -16.22
CA LYS A 179 14.94 -12.53 -16.30
C LYS A 179 14.94 -11.47 -15.19
N TRP A 180 15.56 -11.81 -14.05
CA TRP A 180 15.68 -10.93 -12.90
C TRP A 180 16.73 -9.83 -13.07
N ASP A 181 16.45 -8.65 -12.53
CA ASP A 181 17.42 -7.55 -12.44
C ASP A 181 18.07 -7.66 -11.07
N LYS A 182 19.25 -8.29 -11.01
CA LYS A 182 19.97 -8.57 -9.76
C LYS A 182 20.38 -7.30 -8.99
N THR A 183 20.23 -6.12 -9.59
CA THR A 183 20.45 -4.83 -8.89
C THR A 183 19.24 -4.35 -8.11
N LYS A 184 18.08 -5.01 -8.26
CA LYS A 184 16.79 -4.63 -7.64
C LYS A 184 16.20 -5.69 -6.73
N ILE A 185 16.83 -6.86 -6.64
CA ILE A 185 16.37 -7.97 -5.82
C ILE A 185 17.55 -8.79 -5.34
N LYS A 186 17.46 -9.27 -4.09
CA LYS A 186 18.48 -10.10 -3.46
C LYS A 186 18.01 -11.54 -3.37
N PHE A 187 18.71 -12.44 -4.06
CA PHE A 187 18.46 -13.88 -3.97
C PHE A 187 19.23 -14.50 -2.80
N PRO A 188 18.69 -15.53 -2.13
CA PRO A 188 19.47 -16.39 -1.26
C PRO A 188 20.61 -17.07 -2.02
N ASP A 189 21.75 -17.29 -1.37
CA ASP A 189 22.95 -17.87 -2.00
C ASP A 189 22.72 -19.27 -2.60
N TYR A 190 21.72 -20.01 -2.10
CA TYR A 190 21.36 -21.33 -2.60
C TYR A 190 20.53 -21.31 -3.89
N ILE A 191 19.96 -20.17 -4.28
CA ILE A 191 19.19 -20.06 -5.54
C ILE A 191 20.17 -19.78 -6.69
N LYS A 192 20.41 -20.79 -7.51
CA LYS A 192 21.15 -20.66 -8.77
C LYS A 192 20.16 -20.40 -9.90
N LEU A 193 19.99 -19.14 -10.28
CA LEU A 193 19.21 -18.80 -11.48
C LEU A 193 19.92 -19.38 -12.70
N ASN A 194 19.18 -20.14 -13.52
CA ASN A 194 19.68 -20.61 -14.81
C ASN A 194 19.97 -19.40 -15.70
N THR A 195 21.25 -19.05 -15.82
CA THR A 195 21.70 -18.05 -16.79
C THR A 195 21.67 -18.69 -18.17
N HIS A 196 20.48 -18.85 -18.75
CA HIS A 196 20.38 -18.93 -20.19
C HIS A 196 20.62 -17.53 -20.74
N SER A 197 21.90 -17.17 -20.80
CA SER A 197 22.43 -16.11 -21.64
C SER A 197 22.15 -16.48 -23.09
N ASN A 198 21.29 -15.70 -23.75
CA ASN A 198 21.35 -15.52 -25.20
C ASN A 198 22.67 -14.85 -25.57
#